data_AF-A0AAT9GJ57-F1
#
_entry.id   AF-A0AAT9GJ57-F1
#
_cell.length_a   1.000
_cell.length_b   1.000
_cell.length_c   1.000
_cell.angle_alpha   90.00
_cell.angle_beta   90.00
_cell.angle_gamma   90.00
#
_symmetry.space_group_name_H-M   'P 1'
#
loop_
_entity.id
_entity.type
_entity.pdbx_description
1 polymer ?
#
loop_
_entity_poly.entity_id
_entity_poly.type
_entity_poly.pdbx_seq_one_letter_code
_entity_poly.pdbx_strand_id
1 'polypeptide(L)'
;MGNAEYQLFQIMHGDQSWFSHFDSSSYPAKAFLRSLRRSATRLKNTEHHNLVFPLAKQLHINYLYPTDDNSTFSYQSDAYGRLSNALKGTEELKQFESFWQAYSQNEATLIRKGNVIERINQPSWIDSTDIGQARILYATHNTHARDYVNIWYFRNKNLARRIAEAATKSKAKKMIVVYGNIHVYPIKKYLEEMGYRVKLLGDL
;
A
#
# COMPACT_ATOMS: atom_id res chain seq x y z
N MET A 1 -6.01 3.83 0.32
CA MET A 1 -7.16 3.35 -0.49
C MET A 1 -8.05 2.52 0.41
N GLY A 2 -9.35 2.50 0.19
CA GLY A 2 -10.27 1.66 0.95
C GLY A 2 -11.70 1.68 0.39
N ASN A 3 -12.69 1.72 1.28
CA ASN A 3 -14.08 1.55 0.86
C ASN A 3 -14.55 2.61 -0.14
N ALA A 4 -14.18 3.89 0.02
CA ALA A 4 -14.65 4.94 -0.86
C ALA A 4 -14.25 4.70 -2.33
N GLU A 5 -12.99 4.33 -2.57
CA GLU A 5 -12.50 3.98 -3.91
C GLU A 5 -13.12 2.68 -4.42
N TYR A 6 -13.40 1.72 -3.54
CA TYR A 6 -14.07 0.49 -3.91
C TYR A 6 -15.55 0.70 -4.30
N GLN A 7 -16.28 1.54 -3.58
CA GLN A 7 -17.64 1.93 -3.95
C GLN A 7 -17.64 2.66 -5.29
N LEU A 8 -16.66 3.53 -5.54
CA LEU A 8 -16.49 4.17 -6.84
C LEU A 8 -16.24 3.15 -7.96
N PHE A 9 -15.38 2.15 -7.71
CA PHE A 9 -15.16 1.03 -8.63
C PHE A 9 -16.45 0.26 -8.91
N GLN A 10 -17.25 -0.04 -7.87
CA GLN A 10 -18.53 -0.73 -8.02
C GLN A 10 -19.53 0.07 -8.85
N ILE A 11 -19.61 1.39 -8.67
CA ILE A 11 -20.48 2.26 -9.48
C ILE A 11 -20.04 2.25 -10.95
N MET A 12 -18.73 2.31 -11.22
CA MET A 12 -18.20 2.31 -12.59
C MET A 12 -18.37 0.97 -13.33
N HIS A 13 -18.30 -0.14 -12.61
CA HIS A 13 -18.49 -1.49 -13.15
C HIS A 13 -19.88 -2.07 -12.87
N GLY A 14 -20.75 -1.26 -12.28
CA GLY A 14 -22.18 -1.48 -12.28
C GLY A 14 -22.73 -1.16 -13.67
N ASP A 15 -23.98 -1.56 -13.90
CA ASP A 15 -24.68 -1.20 -15.12
C ASP A 15 -24.65 0.33 -15.32
N GLN A 16 -24.34 0.81 -16.52
CA GLN A 16 -24.16 2.25 -16.78
C GLN A 16 -25.44 3.08 -16.51
N SER A 17 -26.56 2.40 -16.24
CA SER A 17 -27.83 2.95 -15.78
C SER A 17 -27.70 3.85 -14.54
N TRP A 18 -26.70 3.66 -13.66
CA TRP A 18 -26.51 4.55 -12.51
C TRP A 18 -26.28 6.01 -12.90
N PHE A 19 -25.56 6.26 -13.99
CA PHE A 19 -25.32 7.63 -14.47
C PHE A 19 -26.58 8.24 -15.12
N SER A 20 -27.52 7.41 -15.58
CA SER A 20 -28.81 7.87 -16.12
C SER A 20 -29.75 8.39 -15.02
N HIS A 21 -29.52 7.98 -13.76
CA HIS A 21 -30.27 8.47 -12.59
C HIS A 21 -29.71 9.78 -12.01
N PHE A 22 -28.54 10.23 -12.45
CA PHE A 22 -27.99 11.52 -12.01
C PHE A 22 -28.61 12.67 -12.81
N ASP A 23 -29.33 13.56 -12.12
CA ASP A 23 -29.76 14.83 -12.70
C ASP A 23 -28.52 15.65 -13.09
N SER A 24 -28.21 15.69 -14.38
CA SER A 24 -27.07 16.41 -14.93
C SER A 24 -27.42 17.83 -15.39
N SER A 25 -28.63 18.32 -15.12
CA SER A 25 -29.08 19.64 -15.57
C SER A 25 -28.37 20.77 -14.83
N SER A 26 -28.11 20.60 -13.53
CA SER A 26 -27.49 21.62 -12.68
C SER A 26 -25.97 21.66 -12.78
N TYR A 27 -25.39 22.86 -12.62
CA TYR A 27 -23.94 23.03 -12.58
C TYR A 27 -23.25 22.20 -11.47
N PRO A 28 -23.77 22.14 -10.22
CA PRO A 28 -23.20 21.31 -9.17
C PRO A 28 -23.14 19.83 -9.55
N ALA A 29 -24.18 19.28 -10.17
CA ALA A 29 -24.20 17.88 -10.57
C ALA A 29 -23.18 17.58 -11.69
N LYS A 30 -23.04 18.49 -12.66
CA LYS A 30 -21.98 18.39 -13.69
C LYS A 30 -20.58 18.42 -13.07
N ALA A 31 -20.35 19.28 -12.08
CA ALA A 31 -19.08 19.38 -11.37
C ALA A 31 -18.77 18.10 -10.58
N PHE A 32 -19.77 17.55 -9.88
CA PHE A 32 -19.66 16.29 -9.15
C PHE A 32 -19.30 15.11 -10.08
N LEU A 33 -20.04 14.94 -11.19
CA LEU A 33 -19.76 13.90 -12.19
C LEU A 33 -18.35 14.03 -12.78
N ARG A 34 -17.89 15.27 -13.04
CA ARG A 34 -16.51 15.53 -13.50
C ARG A 34 -15.48 15.09 -12.47
N SER A 35 -15.71 15.39 -11.18
CA SER A 35 -14.84 14.98 -10.08
C SER A 35 -14.79 13.45 -9.93
N LEU A 36 -15.94 12.79 -10.00
CA LEU A 36 -16.04 11.33 -9.99
C LEU A 36 -15.27 10.70 -11.15
N ARG A 37 -15.47 11.18 -12.39
CA ARG A 37 -14.75 10.68 -13.57
C ARG A 37 -13.24 10.88 -13.47
N ARG A 38 -12.77 12.00 -12.90
CA ARG A 38 -11.33 12.20 -12.65
C ARG A 38 -10.79 11.21 -11.63
N SER A 39 -11.50 11.01 -10.52
CA SER A 39 -11.12 10.06 -9.47
C SER A 39 -11.07 8.64 -10.01
N ALA A 40 -12.09 8.25 -10.77
CA ALA A 40 -12.20 7.00 -11.51
C ALA A 40 -10.99 6.76 -12.42
N THR A 41 -10.68 7.71 -13.30
CA THR A 41 -9.54 7.60 -14.22
C THR A 41 -8.22 7.47 -13.48
N ARG A 42 -8.02 8.20 -12.37
CA ARG A 42 -6.82 8.08 -11.54
C ARG A 42 -6.65 6.68 -10.95
N LEU A 43 -7.75 6.02 -10.58
CA LEU A 43 -7.71 4.68 -9.98
C LEU A 43 -7.39 3.58 -10.99
N LYS A 44 -7.72 3.73 -12.27
CA LYS A 44 -7.54 2.69 -13.30
C LYS A 44 -6.13 2.12 -13.41
N ASN A 45 -5.13 2.91 -13.07
CA ASN A 45 -3.73 2.50 -13.17
C ASN A 45 -3.17 1.94 -11.85
N THR A 46 -4.02 1.74 -10.84
CA THR A 46 -3.60 1.28 -9.52
C THR A 46 -3.76 -0.23 -9.39
N GLU A 47 -2.87 -0.88 -8.63
CA GLU A 47 -2.97 -2.32 -8.34
C GLU A 47 -4.30 -2.69 -7.68
N HIS A 48 -4.84 -1.78 -6.85
CA HIS A 48 -6.12 -2.01 -6.19
C HIS A 48 -7.27 -2.08 -7.19
N HIS A 49 -7.30 -1.20 -8.19
CA HIS A 49 -8.35 -1.21 -9.21
C HIS A 49 -8.24 -2.42 -10.15
N ASN A 50 -7.01 -2.83 -10.48
CA ASN A 50 -6.79 -3.90 -11.45
C ASN A 50 -6.85 -5.31 -10.83
N LEU A 51 -6.60 -5.45 -9.53
CA LEU A 51 -6.51 -6.75 -8.86
C LEU A 51 -7.45 -6.86 -7.66
N VAL A 52 -7.33 -5.95 -6.68
CA VAL A 52 -8.00 -6.09 -5.38
C VAL A 52 -9.52 -5.90 -5.49
N PHE A 53 -9.99 -4.86 -6.18
CA PHE A 53 -11.40 -4.54 -6.29
C PHE A 53 -12.18 -5.56 -7.13
N PRO A 54 -11.68 -6.04 -8.29
CA PRO A 54 -12.29 -7.15 -9.01
C PRO A 54 -12.42 -8.41 -8.13
N LEU A 55 -11.37 -8.78 -7.41
CA LEU A 55 -11.39 -9.93 -6.51
C LEU A 55 -12.41 -9.76 -5.39
N ALA A 56 -12.45 -8.58 -4.76
CA ALA A 56 -13.42 -8.27 -3.71
C ALA A 56 -14.86 -8.36 -4.23
N LYS A 57 -15.13 -7.87 -5.45
CA LYS A 57 -16.44 -7.97 -6.11
C LYS A 57 -16.81 -9.44 -6.37
N GLN A 58 -15.86 -10.23 -6.89
CA GLN A 58 -16.07 -11.66 -7.16
C GLN A 58 -16.32 -12.47 -5.88
N LEU A 59 -15.70 -12.09 -4.76
CA LEU A 59 -15.91 -12.70 -3.45
C LEU A 59 -17.12 -12.13 -2.69
N HIS A 60 -17.94 -11.29 -3.33
CA HIS A 60 -19.10 -10.63 -2.72
C HIS A 60 -18.77 -9.86 -1.43
N ILE A 61 -17.57 -9.27 -1.36
CA ILE A 61 -17.15 -8.41 -0.25
C ILE A 61 -17.80 -7.04 -0.47
N ASN A 62 -18.66 -6.63 0.47
CA ASN A 62 -19.40 -5.37 0.38
C ASN A 62 -18.62 -4.17 0.95
N TYR A 63 -17.58 -4.43 1.74
CA TYR A 63 -16.85 -3.37 2.43
C TYR A 63 -15.35 -3.70 2.52
N LEU A 64 -14.52 -2.74 2.08
CA LEU A 64 -13.06 -2.81 2.25
C LEU A 64 -12.62 -1.83 3.34
N TYR A 65 -12.02 -2.36 4.41
CA TYR A 65 -11.56 -1.55 5.53
C TYR A 65 -10.31 -0.74 5.11
N PRO A 66 -10.36 0.61 5.12
CA PRO A 66 -9.17 1.42 4.94
C PRO A 66 -8.28 1.29 6.17
N THR A 67 -7.06 0.84 5.99
CA THR A 67 -6.11 0.60 7.08
C THR A 67 -4.91 1.54 7.03
N ASP A 68 -4.60 2.13 5.87
CA ASP A 68 -3.65 3.24 5.74
C ASP A 68 -4.38 4.57 5.78
N ASP A 69 -3.86 5.51 6.56
CA ASP A 69 -4.34 6.88 6.56
C ASP A 69 -3.18 7.86 6.43
N ASN A 70 -3.51 9.03 5.90
CA ASN A 70 -2.50 10.05 5.62
C ASN A 70 -2.04 10.76 6.92
N SER A 71 -2.43 10.27 8.10
CA SER A 71 -2.16 10.95 9.39
C SER A 71 -0.67 11.05 9.69
N THR A 72 0.12 10.07 9.23
CA THR A 72 1.58 10.07 9.39
C THR A 72 2.31 10.61 8.17
N PHE A 73 1.62 11.01 7.09
CA PHE A 73 2.26 11.32 5.81
C PHE A 73 3.07 12.61 5.87
N SER A 74 2.59 13.64 6.59
CA SER A 74 3.34 14.88 6.78
C SER A 74 4.65 14.62 7.51
N TYR A 75 4.59 13.98 8.68
CA TYR A 75 5.76 13.62 9.46
C TYR A 75 6.75 12.74 8.68
N GLN A 76 6.25 11.75 7.96
CA GLN A 76 7.09 10.89 7.13
C GLN A 76 7.75 11.66 5.97
N SER A 77 6.99 12.52 5.28
CA SER A 77 7.51 13.33 4.18
C SER A 77 8.58 14.30 4.67
N ASP A 78 8.36 14.95 5.81
CA ASP A 78 9.32 15.88 6.41
C ASP A 78 10.59 15.15 6.85
N ALA A 79 10.46 13.98 7.49
CA ALA A 79 11.59 13.16 7.88
C ALA A 79 12.39 12.67 6.66
N TYR A 80 11.70 12.27 5.59
CA TYR A 80 12.34 11.89 4.34
C TYR A 80 13.08 13.07 3.70
N GLY A 81 12.50 14.28 3.72
CA GLY A 81 13.15 15.48 3.21
C GLY A 81 14.44 15.81 3.97
N ARG A 82 14.41 15.75 5.30
CA ARG A 82 15.62 15.93 6.14
C ARG A 82 16.67 14.85 5.86
N LEU A 83 16.25 13.59 5.77
CA LEU A 83 17.12 12.47 5.44
C LEU A 83 17.79 12.63 4.09
N SER A 84 17.01 12.91 3.04
CA SER A 84 17.49 13.08 1.67
C SER A 84 18.54 14.19 1.58
N ASN A 85 18.30 15.33 2.24
CA ASN A 85 19.27 16.41 2.32
C ASN A 85 20.54 16.01 3.08
N ALA A 86 20.41 15.27 4.18
CA ALA A 86 21.54 14.85 5.00
C ALA A 86 22.41 13.76 4.34
N LEU A 87 21.81 12.90 3.52
CA LEU A 87 22.53 11.85 2.81
C LEU A 87 23.04 12.30 1.43
N LYS A 88 22.74 13.52 0.99
CA LYS A 88 23.13 14.00 -0.35
C LYS A 88 24.65 13.93 -0.54
N GLY A 89 25.09 13.15 -1.53
CA GLY A 89 26.51 12.97 -1.87
C GLY A 89 27.27 12.03 -0.93
N THR A 90 26.60 11.38 0.01
CA THR A 90 27.19 10.38 0.91
C THR A 90 27.27 9.01 0.25
N GLU A 91 28.13 8.13 0.75
CA GLU A 91 28.26 6.75 0.23
C GLU A 91 27.02 5.92 0.60
N GLU A 92 26.42 6.23 1.73
CA GLU A 92 25.20 5.62 2.24
C GLU A 92 24.00 5.86 1.31
N LEU A 93 23.86 7.07 0.75
CA LEU A 93 22.84 7.34 -0.27
C LEU A 93 23.08 6.50 -1.53
N LYS A 94 24.33 6.39 -1.98
CA LYS A 94 24.65 5.57 -3.15
C LYS A 94 24.33 4.10 -2.93
N GLN A 95 24.58 3.57 -1.72
CA GLN A 95 24.21 2.20 -1.36
C GLN A 95 22.68 2.01 -1.39
N PHE A 96 21.93 2.96 -0.84
CA PHE A 96 20.48 2.95 -0.87
C PHE A 96 19.93 3.04 -2.31
N GLU A 97 20.44 3.96 -3.12
CA GLU A 97 20.06 4.11 -4.53
C GLU A 97 20.42 2.86 -5.35
N SER A 98 21.62 2.30 -5.14
CA SER A 98 22.06 1.07 -5.82
C SER A 98 21.18 -0.12 -5.48
N PHE A 99 20.77 -0.25 -4.22
CA PHE A 99 19.80 -1.26 -3.81
C PHE A 99 18.47 -1.10 -4.57
N TRP A 100 17.90 0.10 -4.60
CA TRP A 100 16.61 0.35 -5.28
C TRP A 100 16.69 0.21 -6.80
N GLN A 101 17.82 0.58 -7.39
CA GLN A 101 18.07 0.36 -8.81
C GLN A 101 18.12 -1.14 -9.13
N ALA A 102 18.86 -1.92 -8.34
CA ALA A 102 18.92 -3.37 -8.51
C ALA A 102 17.56 -4.04 -8.29
N TYR A 103 16.82 -3.61 -7.25
CA TYR A 103 15.46 -4.05 -6.99
C TYR A 103 14.55 -3.79 -8.21
N SER A 104 14.56 -2.56 -8.74
CA SER A 104 13.72 -2.16 -9.88
C SER A 104 14.07 -2.93 -11.16
N GLN A 105 15.35 -3.18 -11.42
CA GLN A 105 15.80 -3.99 -12.55
C GLN A 105 15.35 -5.45 -12.45
N ASN A 106 15.45 -6.03 -11.25
CA ASN A 106 14.96 -7.38 -10.98
C ASN A 106 13.45 -7.47 -11.16
N GLU A 107 12.69 -6.54 -10.60
CA GLU A 107 11.23 -6.47 -10.75
C GLU A 107 10.84 -6.35 -12.23
N ALA A 108 11.46 -5.44 -12.99
CA ALA A 108 11.22 -5.30 -14.42
C ALA A 108 11.52 -6.59 -15.21
N THR A 109 12.55 -7.33 -14.81
CA THR A 109 12.89 -8.63 -15.41
C THR A 109 11.82 -9.68 -15.12
N LEU A 110 11.30 -9.72 -13.90
CA LEU A 110 10.22 -10.63 -13.51
C LEU A 110 8.90 -10.32 -14.22
N ILE A 111 8.59 -9.03 -14.40
CA ILE A 111 7.42 -8.58 -15.18
C ILE A 111 7.52 -9.10 -16.61
N ARG A 112 8.69 -8.94 -17.27
CA ARG A 112 8.91 -9.45 -18.64
C ARG A 112 8.79 -10.97 -18.75
N LYS A 113 9.13 -11.70 -17.68
CA LYS A 113 9.03 -13.16 -17.61
C LYS A 113 7.63 -13.66 -17.22
N GLY A 114 6.70 -12.76 -16.86
CA GLY A 114 5.33 -13.11 -16.48
C GLY A 114 5.19 -13.79 -15.11
N ASN A 115 6.24 -13.81 -14.29
CA ASN A 115 6.26 -14.51 -12.99
C ASN A 115 6.43 -13.57 -11.78
N VAL A 116 6.16 -12.27 -11.97
CA VAL A 116 6.33 -11.26 -10.93
C VAL A 116 5.52 -11.56 -9.67
N ILE A 117 4.23 -11.92 -9.80
CA ILE A 117 3.34 -12.16 -8.66
C ILE A 117 3.85 -13.33 -7.80
N GLU A 118 4.30 -14.42 -8.41
CA GLU A 118 4.82 -15.59 -7.69
C GLU A 118 6.09 -15.27 -6.90
N ARG A 119 6.94 -14.39 -7.45
CA ARG A 119 8.26 -14.06 -6.89
C ARG A 119 8.21 -12.98 -5.83
N ILE A 120 7.43 -11.92 -6.02
CA ILE A 120 7.37 -10.80 -5.06
C ILE A 120 6.71 -11.18 -3.73
N ASN A 121 5.93 -12.27 -3.72
CA ASN A 121 5.27 -12.80 -2.52
C ASN A 121 6.09 -13.86 -1.77
N GLN A 122 7.33 -14.15 -2.21
CA GLN A 122 8.21 -15.08 -1.52
C GLN A 122 8.85 -14.44 -0.28
N PRO A 123 9.07 -15.19 0.81
CA PRO A 123 9.70 -14.68 2.03
C PRO A 123 11.04 -13.98 1.76
N SER A 124 11.90 -14.57 0.91
CA SER A 124 13.20 -13.99 0.57
C SER A 124 13.10 -12.62 -0.10
N TRP A 125 12.06 -12.37 -0.89
CA TRP A 125 11.85 -11.09 -1.57
C TRP A 125 11.33 -10.04 -0.57
N ILE A 126 10.35 -10.42 0.25
CA ILE A 126 9.79 -9.57 1.30
C ILE A 126 10.87 -9.13 2.29
N ASP A 127 11.69 -10.08 2.78
CA ASP A 127 12.78 -9.82 3.71
C ASP A 127 13.81 -8.84 3.13
N SER A 128 14.09 -8.94 1.82
CA SER A 128 15.03 -8.04 1.15
C SER A 128 14.57 -6.57 1.18
N THR A 129 13.27 -6.31 1.16
CA THR A 129 12.75 -4.94 1.13
C THR A 129 12.75 -4.23 2.49
N ASP A 130 12.53 -4.92 3.60
CA ASP A 130 12.75 -4.34 4.95
C ASP A 130 14.23 -4.02 5.16
N ILE A 131 15.12 -4.91 4.68
CA ILE A 131 16.57 -4.67 4.71
C ILE A 131 16.90 -3.40 3.93
N GLY A 132 16.43 -3.28 2.70
CA GLY A 132 16.69 -2.13 1.83
C GLY A 132 16.15 -0.81 2.37
N GLN A 133 14.93 -0.82 2.91
CA GLN A 133 14.25 0.39 3.36
C GLN A 133 14.70 0.85 4.74
N ALA A 134 14.82 -0.05 5.71
CA ALA A 134 15.06 0.32 7.11
C ALA A 134 16.49 0.03 7.56
N ARG A 135 17.08 -1.11 7.19
CA ARG A 135 18.38 -1.53 7.76
C ARG A 135 19.57 -0.83 7.13
N ILE A 136 19.57 -0.64 5.81
CA ILE A 136 20.61 0.17 5.13
C ILE A 136 20.63 1.58 5.73
N LEU A 137 19.47 2.22 5.87
CA LEU A 137 19.36 3.55 6.47
C LEU A 137 19.78 3.55 7.95
N TYR A 138 19.41 2.53 8.72
CA TYR A 138 19.78 2.46 10.14
C TYR A 138 21.30 2.28 10.34
N ALA A 139 21.97 1.55 9.45
CA ALA A 139 23.42 1.30 9.50
C ALA A 139 24.27 2.55 9.27
N THR A 140 23.71 3.61 8.68
CA THR A 140 24.41 4.88 8.44
C THR A 140 24.78 5.63 9.73
N HIS A 141 24.24 5.23 10.88
CA HIS A 141 24.33 5.93 12.16
C HIS A 141 23.87 7.41 12.13
N ASN A 142 23.30 7.88 11.02
CA ASN A 142 22.79 9.23 10.84
C ASN A 142 21.51 9.42 11.66
N THR A 143 21.41 10.53 12.39
CA THR A 143 20.27 10.82 13.27
C THR A 143 18.96 10.97 12.49
N HIS A 144 18.99 11.55 11.29
CA HIS A 144 17.82 11.65 10.41
C HIS A 144 17.42 10.30 9.81
N ALA A 145 18.37 9.41 9.56
CA ALA A 145 18.08 8.06 9.10
C ALA A 145 17.36 7.26 10.20
N ARG A 146 17.84 7.37 11.45
CA ARG A 146 17.15 6.80 12.61
C ARG A 146 15.75 7.37 12.80
N ASP A 147 15.58 8.68 12.70
CA ASP A 147 14.26 9.34 12.79
C ASP A 147 13.29 8.82 11.72
N TYR A 148 13.74 8.77 10.46
CA TYR A 148 12.94 8.22 9.36
C TYR A 148 12.55 6.76 9.59
N VAL A 149 13.50 5.92 10.02
CA VAL A 149 13.25 4.49 10.33
C VAL A 149 12.26 4.35 11.49
N ASN A 150 12.35 5.18 12.52
CA ASN A 150 11.39 5.16 13.64
C ASN A 150 9.97 5.51 13.18
N ILE A 151 9.84 6.56 12.35
CA ILE A 151 8.54 6.96 11.78
C ILE A 151 7.98 5.86 10.86
N TRP A 152 8.85 5.21 10.07
CA TRP A 152 8.47 4.09 9.22
C TRP A 152 7.89 2.92 10.03
N TYR A 153 8.56 2.50 11.09
CA TYR A 153 8.06 1.43 11.96
C TYR A 153 6.81 1.85 12.73
N PHE A 154 6.71 3.11 13.17
CA PHE A 154 5.50 3.64 13.81
C PHE A 154 4.28 3.60 12.88
N ARG A 155 4.44 4.01 11.61
CA ARG A 155 3.37 3.90 10.60
C ARG A 155 2.93 2.45 10.45
N ASN A 156 3.84 1.51 10.26
CA ASN A 156 3.50 0.10 10.08
C ASN A 156 2.85 -0.52 11.33
N LYS A 157 3.25 -0.11 12.55
CA LYS A 157 2.57 -0.50 13.78
C LYS A 157 1.13 -0.01 13.83
N ASN A 158 0.88 1.22 13.39
CA ASN A 158 -0.48 1.76 13.27
C ASN A 158 -1.32 1.05 12.21
N LEU A 159 -0.72 0.66 11.08
CA LEU A 159 -1.38 -0.17 10.07
C LEU A 159 -1.82 -1.52 10.67
N ALA A 160 -0.91 -2.21 11.37
CA ALA A 160 -1.19 -3.46 12.06
C ALA A 160 -2.33 -3.33 13.07
N ARG A 161 -2.34 -2.27 13.89
CA ARG A 161 -3.43 -1.99 14.83
C ARG A 161 -4.79 -1.85 14.12
N ARG A 162 -4.84 -1.12 13.00
CA ARG A 162 -6.08 -0.90 12.24
C ARG A 162 -6.58 -2.19 11.57
N ILE A 163 -5.68 -3.05 11.13
CA ILE A 163 -6.03 -4.39 10.64
C ILE A 163 -6.67 -5.20 11.77
N ALA A 164 -6.07 -5.21 12.96
CA ALA A 164 -6.61 -5.91 14.13
C ALA A 164 -8.01 -5.37 14.54
N GLU A 165 -8.19 -4.05 14.50
CA GLU A 165 -9.50 -3.40 14.73
C GLU A 165 -10.52 -3.81 13.67
N ALA A 166 -10.13 -3.86 12.39
CA ALA A 166 -10.99 -4.31 11.29
C ALA A 166 -11.38 -5.80 11.46
N ALA A 167 -10.44 -6.66 11.89
CA ALA A 167 -10.70 -8.07 12.17
C ALA A 167 -11.71 -8.23 13.31
N THR A 168 -11.53 -7.46 14.39
CA THR A 168 -12.45 -7.46 15.54
C THR A 168 -13.84 -6.97 15.14
N LYS A 169 -13.93 -5.86 14.40
CA LYS A 169 -15.19 -5.25 13.98
C LYS A 169 -15.96 -6.12 12.99
N SER A 170 -15.26 -6.76 12.06
CA SER A 170 -15.88 -7.66 11.06
C SER A 170 -16.27 -9.02 11.64
N LYS A 171 -15.70 -9.41 12.79
CA LYS A 171 -15.80 -10.77 13.36
C LYS A 171 -15.34 -11.86 12.38
N ALA A 172 -14.50 -11.50 11.40
CA ALA A 172 -14.04 -12.43 10.39
C ALA A 172 -13.04 -13.43 10.98
N LYS A 173 -13.21 -14.73 10.67
CA LYS A 173 -12.26 -15.78 11.07
C LYS A 173 -10.95 -15.74 10.28
N LYS A 174 -11.01 -15.20 9.07
CA LYS A 174 -9.88 -15.03 8.15
C LYS A 174 -10.05 -13.69 7.44
N MET A 175 -8.94 -13.00 7.21
CA MET A 175 -8.91 -11.72 6.52
C MET A 175 -7.80 -11.75 5.49
N ILE A 176 -8.09 -11.24 4.28
CA ILE A 176 -7.08 -10.95 3.27
C ILE A 176 -6.69 -9.49 3.44
N VAL A 177 -5.39 -9.25 3.46
CA VAL A 177 -4.80 -7.94 3.68
C VAL A 177 -3.83 -7.68 2.53
N VAL A 178 -3.96 -6.53 1.85
CA VAL A 178 -3.19 -6.21 0.65
C VAL A 178 -2.44 -4.90 0.84
N TYR A 179 -1.13 -4.93 0.66
CA TYR A 179 -0.24 -3.77 0.76
C TYR A 179 0.92 -3.88 -0.24
N GLY A 180 1.55 -2.74 -0.51
CA GLY A 180 2.84 -2.72 -1.19
C GLY A 180 3.89 -3.49 -0.41
N ASN A 181 4.77 -4.19 -1.13
CA ASN A 181 5.73 -5.16 -0.61
C ASN A 181 6.53 -4.67 0.61
N ILE A 182 6.99 -3.41 0.58
CA ILE A 182 7.78 -2.79 1.66
C ILE A 182 7.10 -2.79 3.04
N HIS A 183 5.77 -2.88 3.08
CA HIS A 183 4.99 -2.90 4.32
C HIS A 183 4.79 -4.32 4.88
N VAL A 184 4.98 -5.35 4.06
CA VAL A 184 4.56 -6.72 4.38
C VAL A 184 5.29 -7.25 5.61
N TYR A 185 6.63 -7.15 5.62
CA TYR A 185 7.44 -7.62 6.75
C TYR A 185 7.07 -6.94 8.09
N PRO A 186 7.09 -5.60 8.23
CA PRO A 186 6.81 -4.96 9.51
C PRO A 186 5.36 -5.16 9.95
N ILE A 187 4.38 -5.16 9.03
CA ILE A 187 2.98 -5.44 9.37
C ILE A 187 2.83 -6.86 9.90
N LYS A 188 3.42 -7.86 9.22
CA LYS A 188 3.40 -9.26 9.67
C LYS A 188 3.94 -9.37 11.09
N LYS A 189 5.13 -8.83 11.34
CA LYS A 189 5.76 -8.81 12.68
C LYS A 189 4.80 -8.27 13.74
N TYR A 190 4.22 -7.09 13.52
CA TYR A 190 3.36 -6.45 14.53
C TYR A 190 2.02 -7.18 14.72
N LEU A 191 1.45 -7.79 13.68
CA LEU A 191 0.26 -8.62 13.82
C LEU A 191 0.54 -9.89 14.63
N GLU A 192 1.69 -10.52 14.42
CA GLU A 192 2.13 -11.69 15.19
C GLU A 192 2.39 -11.34 16.66
N GLU A 193 3.01 -10.19 16.93
CA GLU A 193 3.14 -9.64 18.30
C GLU A 193 1.78 -9.39 18.97
N MET A 194 0.73 -9.09 18.19
CA MET A 194 -0.66 -8.96 18.67
C MET A 194 -1.40 -10.30 18.79
N GLY A 195 -0.74 -11.44 18.51
CA GLY A 195 -1.31 -12.78 18.63
C GLY A 195 -2.03 -13.32 17.40
N TYR A 196 -1.95 -12.64 16.25
CA TYR A 196 -2.53 -13.14 15.01
C TYR A 196 -1.59 -14.15 14.32
N ARG A 197 -2.17 -15.18 13.70
CA ARG A 197 -1.44 -16.05 12.77
C ARG A 197 -1.47 -15.44 11.38
N VAL A 198 -0.33 -14.96 10.90
CA VAL A 198 -0.20 -14.35 9.57
C VAL A 198 0.42 -15.36 8.60
N LYS A 199 -0.18 -15.48 7.41
CA LYS A 199 0.39 -16.23 6.28
C LYS A 199 0.58 -15.27 5.11
N LEU A 200 1.71 -15.38 4.43
CA LEU A 200 1.95 -14.69 3.18
C LEU A 200 1.24 -15.43 2.04
N LEU A 201 0.99 -14.75 0.92
CA LEU A 201 0.37 -15.39 -0.24
C LEU A 201 1.21 -16.58 -0.75
N GLY A 202 2.54 -16.49 -0.65
CA GLY A 202 3.45 -17.59 -0.98
C GLY A 202 3.42 -18.80 -0.04
N ASP A 203 2.76 -18.69 1.13
CA ASP A 203 2.64 -19.77 2.13
C ASP A 203 1.33 -20.58 1.99
N LEU A 204 0.48 -20.23 1.03
CA LEU A 204 -0.83 -20.85 0.78
C LEU A 204 -0.73 -21.95 -0.27
#